data_AF-A0A357XT81-F1
#
_entry.id   AF-A0A357XT81-F1
#
_cell.length_a   1.000
_cell.length_b   1.000
_cell.length_c   1.000
_cell.angle_alpha   90.00
_cell.angle_beta   90.00
_cell.angle_gamma   90.00
#
_symmetry.space_group_name_H-M   'P 1'
#
loop_
_entity.id
_entity.type
_entity.pdbx_description
1 polymer ?
#
loop_
_entity_poly.entity_id
_entity_poly.type
_entity_poly.pdbx_seq_one_letter_code
_entity_poly.pdbx_strand_id
1 'polypeptide(L)'
;AHAKVEKHDDPESAPFDRFSPKLHKKANSLFCEWCDATLLATREFGAAKGEKSGGNRILRCIPSATCVAKNRYGIPEIMPLEWDPLMEYLTADD
;
A
#
# COMPACT_ATOMS: atom_id res chain seq x y z
N ALA A 1 -3.94 12.23 3.28
CA ALA A 1 -5.36 12.35 3.65
C ALA A 1 -6.05 11.00 3.91
N HIS A 2 -5.57 9.85 3.42
CA HIS A 2 -6.28 8.55 3.54
C HIS A 2 -5.54 7.44 4.29
N ALA A 3 -4.22 7.59 4.50
CA ALA A 3 -3.42 6.70 5.32
C ALA A 3 -2.95 7.40 6.60
N LYS A 4 -2.81 6.64 7.68
CA LYS A 4 -2.04 6.99 8.88
C LYS A 4 -0.71 6.24 8.87
N VAL A 5 0.31 6.87 9.43
CA VAL A 5 1.64 6.29 9.61
C VAL A 5 1.82 6.00 11.09
N GLU A 6 2.07 4.75 11.42
CA GLU A 6 2.35 4.28 12.78
C GLU A 6 3.76 3.71 12.83
N LYS A 7 4.57 4.12 13.79
CA LYS A 7 5.88 3.51 14.00
C LYS A 7 5.69 2.10 14.54
N HIS A 8 6.25 1.13 13.85
CA HIS A 8 6.35 -0.24 14.33
C HIS A 8 7.75 -0.45 14.89
N ASP A 9 7.79 -0.85 16.16
CA ASP A 9 9.02 -1.21 16.86
C ASP A 9 9.02 -2.73 17.01
N ASP A 10 9.94 -3.38 16.31
CA ASP A 10 10.13 -4.83 16.31
C ASP A 10 11.51 -5.09 16.91
N PRO A 11 11.62 -5.88 18.00
CA PRO A 11 12.91 -6.13 18.65
C PRO A 11 13.95 -6.79 17.75
N GLU A 12 13.54 -7.41 16.64
CA GLU A 12 14.42 -8.10 15.69
C GLU A 12 14.82 -7.24 14.48
N SER A 13 14.22 -6.05 14.30
CA SER A 13 14.46 -5.20 13.15
C SER A 13 14.53 -3.70 13.50
N ALA A 14 15.06 -2.89 12.58
CA ALA A 14 15.07 -1.44 12.81
C ALA A 14 13.64 -0.90 12.78
N PRO A 15 13.28 0.07 13.67
CA PRO A 15 11.96 0.66 13.67
C PRO A 15 11.57 1.19 12.29
N PHE A 16 10.39 0.83 11.82
CA PHE A 16 9.91 1.21 10.50
C PHE A 16 8.52 1.83 10.55
N ASP A 17 8.21 2.61 9.54
CA ASP A 17 6.90 3.24 9.38
C ASP A 17 5.92 2.26 8.73
N ARG A 18 4.77 2.08 9.38
CA ARG A 18 3.67 1.26 8.89
C ARG A 18 2.49 2.11 8.45
N PHE A 19 2.12 1.97 7.18
CA PHE A 19 0.99 2.62 6.54
C PHE A 19 -0.27 1.77 6.72
N SER A 20 -1.34 2.39 7.19
CA SER A 20 -2.68 1.78 7.27
C SER A 20 -3.75 2.81 6.94
N PRO A 21 -4.98 2.40 6.55
CA PRO A 21 -6.08 3.33 6.37
C PRO A 21 -6.30 4.18 7.62
N LYS A 22 -6.59 5.47 7.43
CA LYS A 22 -6.83 6.43 8.52
C LYS A 22 -8.20 6.21 9.15
N LEU A 23 -8.36 5.05 9.78
CA LEU A 23 -9.55 4.57 10.45
C LEU A 23 -9.22 4.11 11.86
N HIS A 24 -10.23 4.07 12.72
CA HIS A 24 -10.12 3.43 14.02
C HIS A 24 -9.85 1.92 13.84
N LYS A 25 -9.06 1.31 14.75
CA LYS A 25 -8.55 -0.07 14.57
C LYS A 25 -9.62 -1.09 14.17
N LYS A 26 -10.78 -1.08 14.84
CA LYS A 26 -11.90 -1.98 14.54
C LYS A 26 -12.54 -1.70 13.18
N ALA A 27 -12.72 -0.42 12.82
CA ALA A 27 -13.27 -0.03 11.53
C ALA A 27 -12.30 -0.40 10.39
N ASN A 28 -11.00 -0.26 10.63
CA ASN A 28 -9.99 -0.67 9.67
C ASN A 28 -10.04 -2.18 9.37
N SER A 29 -10.19 -3.00 10.40
CA SER A 29 -10.34 -4.46 10.24
C SER A 29 -11.57 -4.81 9.40
N LEU A 30 -12.74 -4.25 9.74
CA LEU A 30 -13.98 -4.47 8.97
C LEU A 30 -13.84 -4.02 7.52
N PHE A 31 -13.27 -2.83 7.30
CA PHE A 31 -13.09 -2.25 5.97
C PHE A 31 -12.17 -3.12 5.10
N CYS A 32 -10.98 -3.49 5.61
CA CYS A 32 -10.04 -4.33 4.86
C CYS A 32 -10.59 -5.74 4.61
N GLU A 33 -11.41 -6.27 5.52
CA GLU A 33 -12.08 -7.55 5.31
C GLU A 33 -13.13 -7.47 4.20
N TRP A 34 -13.95 -6.41 4.20
CA TRP A 34 -15.04 -6.23 3.25
C TRP A 34 -14.57 -5.92 1.82
N CYS A 35 -13.60 -5.01 1.64
CA CYS A 35 -13.12 -4.63 0.31
C CYS A 35 -12.39 -5.78 -0.40
N ASP A 36 -12.57 -5.94 -1.71
CA ASP A 36 -11.80 -6.93 -2.49
C ASP A 36 -10.35 -6.50 -2.72
N ALA A 37 -10.12 -5.18 -2.82
CA ALA A 37 -8.80 -4.58 -2.86
C ALA A 37 -8.65 -3.42 -1.86
N THR A 38 -7.48 -3.34 -1.23
CA THR A 38 -7.01 -2.19 -0.45
C THR A 38 -5.55 -1.98 -0.82
N LEU A 39 -5.25 -0.90 -1.54
CA LEU A 39 -3.93 -0.64 -2.13
C LEU A 39 -3.32 0.62 -1.52
N LEU A 40 -1.99 0.72 -1.49
CA LEU A 40 -1.28 1.92 -1.03
C LEU A 40 -0.63 2.66 -2.19
N ALA A 41 -1.14 3.86 -2.47
CA ALA A 41 -0.46 4.82 -3.32
C ALA A 41 0.72 5.46 -2.58
N THR A 42 1.93 5.24 -3.07
CA THR A 42 3.18 5.77 -2.51
C THR A 42 4.15 6.13 -3.62
N ARG A 43 5.38 6.53 -3.26
CA ARG A 43 6.48 6.67 -4.20
C ARG A 43 7.50 5.56 -3.96
N GLU A 44 8.22 5.20 -5.01
CA GLU A 44 9.40 4.36 -4.86
C GLU A 44 10.36 5.00 -3.86
N PHE A 45 10.75 4.21 -2.85
CA PHE A 45 11.79 4.62 -1.92
C PHE A 45 13.10 4.54 -2.69
N GLY A 46 13.55 5.67 -3.25
CA GLY A 46 14.80 5.76 -3.98
C GLY A 46 15.95 5.27 -3.09
N ALA A 47 16.71 4.30 -3.59
CA ALA A 47 17.90 3.76 -2.94
C ALA A 47 19.06 4.77 -3.00
N ALA A 48 18.86 5.98 -2.48
CA ALA A 48 19.92 6.93 -2.18
C ALA A 48 19.38 8.05 -1.29
N LYS A 49 20.02 8.24 -0.13
CA LYS A 49 19.93 9.48 0.65
C LYS A 49 20.33 10.66 -0.26
N GLY A 50 19.38 11.27 -0.99
CA GLY A 50 19.71 12.42 -1.83
C GLY A 50 18.69 12.83 -2.88
N GLU A 51 17.86 11.91 -3.38
CA GLU A 51 16.85 12.28 -4.39
C GLU A 51 15.63 12.93 -3.73
N LYS A 52 15.70 14.26 -3.61
CA LYS A 52 14.59 15.13 -3.17
C LYS A 52 13.41 15.12 -4.15
N SER A 53 13.61 14.56 -5.34
CA SER A 53 12.60 14.24 -6.34
C SER A 53 12.10 12.82 -6.10
N GLY A 54 11.32 12.63 -5.03
CA GLY A 54 10.80 11.33 -4.62
C GLY A 54 10.29 10.54 -5.83
N GLY A 55 10.72 9.29 -5.95
CA GLY A 55 10.65 8.47 -7.17
C GLY A 55 9.26 8.27 -7.77
N ASN A 56 9.16 7.32 -8.70
CA ASN A 56 7.92 7.09 -9.45
C ASN A 56 6.74 6.86 -8.49
N ARG A 57 5.57 7.40 -8.85
CA ARG A 57 4.34 7.12 -8.12
C ARG A 57 3.94 5.69 -8.42
N ILE A 58 3.77 4.90 -7.38
CA ILE A 58 3.47 3.48 -7.45
C ILE A 58 2.29 3.14 -6.55
N LEU A 59 1.63 2.04 -6.88
CA LEU A 59 0.72 1.32 -6.01
C LEU A 59 1.45 0.10 -5.44
N ARG A 60 1.38 -0.06 -4.11
CA ARG A 60 1.69 -1.32 -3.44
C ARG A 60 0.39 -2.08 -3.24
N CYS A 61 0.31 -3.27 -3.81
CA CYS A 61 -0.94 -4.00 -3.95
C CYS A 61 -1.01 -5.24 -3.06
N ILE A 62 0.08 -5.62 -2.40
CA ILE A 62 0.15 -6.81 -1.53
C ILE A 62 0.53 -6.38 -0.10
N PRO A 63 0.00 -7.04 0.94
CA PRO A 63 0.39 -6.77 2.32
C PRO A 63 1.90 -6.94 2.54
N SER A 64 2.49 -6.02 3.29
CA SER A 64 3.90 -6.08 3.71
C SER A 64 4.05 -5.60 5.15
N ALA A 65 5.26 -5.71 5.72
CA ALA A 65 5.55 -5.17 7.05
C ALA A 65 5.19 -3.67 7.15
N THR A 66 5.53 -2.92 6.10
CA THR A 66 5.31 -1.47 6.01
C THR A 66 3.89 -1.08 5.63
N CYS A 67 3.03 -1.98 5.14
CA CYS A 67 1.75 -1.57 4.55
C CYS A 67 0.63 -2.60 4.76
N VAL A 68 -0.53 -2.11 5.23
CA VAL A 68 -1.79 -2.86 5.17
C VAL A 68 -2.35 -2.79 3.75
N ALA A 69 -2.42 -3.93 3.09
CA ALA A 69 -3.00 -4.08 1.76
C ALA A 69 -3.76 -5.40 1.62
N LYS A 70 -4.67 -5.45 0.65
CA LYS A 70 -5.44 -6.63 0.25
C LYS A 70 -5.61 -6.58 -1.27
N ASN A 71 -5.56 -7.74 -1.91
CA ASN A 71 -5.72 -7.85 -3.35
C ASN A 71 -6.28 -9.22 -3.69
N ARG A 72 -7.50 -9.23 -4.25
CA ARG A 72 -8.18 -10.42 -4.78
C ARG A 72 -8.17 -10.50 -6.31
N TYR A 73 -7.68 -9.46 -6.99
CA TYR A 73 -7.71 -9.32 -8.45
C TYR A 73 -6.42 -9.77 -9.14
N GLY A 74 -5.52 -10.45 -8.42
CA GLY A 74 -4.24 -10.90 -9.00
C GLY A 74 -3.29 -9.77 -9.44
N ILE A 75 -3.50 -8.53 -8.96
CA ILE A 75 -2.65 -7.38 -9.28
C ILE A 75 -1.20 -7.67 -8.81
N PRO A 76 -0.15 -7.31 -9.58
CA PRO A 76 1.23 -7.49 -9.16
C PRO A 76 1.56 -6.70 -7.87
N GLU A 77 2.62 -7.09 -7.16
CA GLU A 77 3.02 -6.47 -5.88
C GLU A 77 3.16 -4.94 -5.98
N ILE A 78 3.78 -4.49 -7.06
CA ILE A 78 4.02 -3.09 -7.38
C ILE A 78 3.53 -2.83 -8.79
N MET A 79 2.82 -1.73 -8.98
CA MET A 79 2.45 -1.23 -10.30
C MET A 79 2.52 0.31 -10.33
N PRO A 80 2.60 0.94 -11.52
CA PRO A 80 2.49 2.38 -11.65
C PRO A 80 1.17 2.89 -11.07
N LEU A 81 1.18 4.08 -10.46
CA LEU A 81 -0.05 4.77 -10.05
C LEU A 81 -0.74 5.39 -11.28
N GLU A 82 -1.30 4.54 -12.13
CA GLU A 82 -1.96 4.89 -13.37
C GLU A 82 -3.32 4.19 -13.47
N TRP A 83 -4.26 4.82 -14.16
CA TRP A 83 -5.63 4.33 -14.25
C TRP A 83 -5.77 3.12 -15.16
N ASP A 84 -5.18 3.18 -16.35
CA ASP A 84 -5.32 2.14 -17.38
C ASP A 84 -4.85 0.75 -16.90
N PRO A 85 -3.62 0.57 -16.37
CA PRO A 85 -3.20 -0.74 -15.90
C PRO A 85 -3.99 -1.20 -14.67
N LEU A 86 -4.44 -0.29 -13.81
CA LEU A 86 -5.29 -0.65 -12.68
C LEU A 86 -6.64 -1.20 -13.15
N MET A 87 -7.26 -0.52 -14.12
CA MET A 87 -8.55 -0.93 -14.66
C MET A 87 -8.48 -2.26 -15.38
N GLU A 88 -7.39 -2.55 -16.11
CA GLU A 88 -7.18 -3.85 -16.75
C GLU A 88 -7.36 -5.00 -15.75
N TYR A 89 -6.73 -4.91 -14.57
CA TYR A 89 -6.90 -5.93 -13.52
C TYR A 89 -8.28 -5.89 -12.85
N LEU A 90 -8.84 -4.71 -12.57
CA LEU A 90 -10.13 -4.60 -11.89
C LEU A 90 -11.32 -5.07 -12.74
N THR A 91 -11.16 -5.07 -14.07
CA THR A 91 -12.17 -5.56 -15.01
C THR A 91 -11.83 -6.89 -15.65
N ALA A 92 -10.72 -7.53 -15.26
CA ALA A 92 -10.30 -8.81 -15.83
C ALA A 92 -11.17 -10.00 -15.38
N ASP A 93 -12.06 -9.82 -14.39
CA ASP A 93 -12.97 -10.86 -13.89
C ASP A 93 -14.45 -10.43 -14.04
N ASP A 94 -15.06 -10.93 -15.12
CA ASP A 94 -16.31 -11.71 -15.17
C ASP A 94 -16.01 -13.01 -15.95
#